data_AF-A0A5C6TUY0-F1
#
_entry.id   AF-A0A5C6TUY0-F1
#
_cell.length_a   1.000
_cell.length_b   1.000
_cell.length_c   1.000
_cell.angle_alpha   90.00
_cell.angle_beta   90.00
_cell.angle_gamma   90.00
#
_symmetry.space_group_name_H-M   'P 1'
#
loop_
_entity.id
_entity.type
_entity.pdbx_description
1 polymer ?
#
loop_
_entity_poly.entity_id
_entity_poly.type
_entity_poly.pdbx_seq_one_letter_code
_entity_poly.pdbx_strand_id
1 'polypeptide(L)'
;MDNLDRQDGARRLVVLKFGSSVLECEDDYRTCAQEIYRHIRDGEKVVAVVSALAGETDALLAQAARVGGDPAPGFVARLARVGELRSAALMGLALGRMGVRTWVLDPDEMGLVATGAPLDADLVSLDAGAVDAKLADHDVVVVPGFTAGHAEHGVVTLGRGGTDLSAVFFAARLGAKRVRLLKDVDGVYAQDPAVHPNAERYGTLSYERAHEASAGLIQPKAIDAAKAAGVAIEIAAIGHHEATVIAALPARREVPLAFPKLRVALLGCGAVGAGVLSYLQQRPDLFEVGPVLVRRPGAHEPMGDETYTDTLADTLAIEPDLLVEAIGGADYPAEIMCAALKRGTHVVTANKAALAAHYDALHACAEAGGVSLSYSSAVGGGTPILETVARLRGDGGVVAIEGVMNGTCNFLLSRLAEGGSFEEAVAEAQALGFAEADPSTDVDGHDAADKLSLLARRAFGVPLSAARIRKASLRTVSARSVKAALAEGKVLKQIGRCARGADGLVAASVEIEALPVDHPLAGARDEENRFLVRQRDGRVHAVYGKGAGRWPTAAALFGDVMDLQRRLAAEAQAAPLKLSA
;
A
#
# COMPACT_ATOMS: atom_id res chain seq x y z
N MET A 1 0.73 23.47 7.56
CA MET A 1 0.90 22.24 8.36
C MET A 1 2.15 21.45 7.93
N ASP A 2 3.13 22.11 7.29
CA ASP A 2 4.06 21.46 6.35
C ASP A 2 5.51 21.35 6.87
N ASN A 3 5.71 21.31 8.20
CA ASN A 3 7.06 21.39 8.79
C ASN A 3 7.43 20.24 9.74
N LEU A 4 6.67 19.13 9.71
CA LEU A 4 7.02 17.89 10.42
C LEU A 4 7.68 16.83 9.53
N ASP A 5 7.60 16.99 8.20
CA ASP A 5 8.00 15.99 7.21
C ASP A 5 9.41 16.14 6.62
N ARG A 6 10.15 17.22 6.95
CA ARG A 6 11.53 17.37 6.49
C ARG A 6 12.48 16.65 7.46
N GLN A 7 12.77 15.38 7.19
CA GLN A 7 13.94 14.71 7.75
C GLN A 7 14.97 14.42 6.65
N ASP A 8 16.13 15.05 6.80
CA ASP A 8 17.37 14.60 6.18
C ASP A 8 17.71 13.20 6.72
N GLY A 9 17.69 12.20 5.85
CA GLY A 9 18.35 10.91 6.05
C GLY A 9 17.73 9.90 7.03
N ALA A 10 16.72 10.26 7.84
CA ALA A 10 16.06 9.33 8.76
C ALA A 10 14.89 8.58 8.10
N ARG A 11 14.74 7.29 8.45
CA ARG A 11 13.66 6.41 7.99
C ARG A 11 12.30 7.00 8.39
N ARG A 12 11.42 7.29 7.42
CA ARG A 12 10.02 7.65 7.70
C ARG A 12 9.31 6.42 8.27
N LEU A 13 8.95 6.45 9.55
CA LEU A 13 8.23 5.37 10.23
C LEU A 13 6.92 5.90 10.78
N VAL A 14 5.85 5.15 10.56
CA VAL A 14 4.54 5.37 11.19
C VAL A 14 4.10 4.11 11.94
N VAL A 15 3.52 4.31 13.12
CA VAL A 15 2.79 3.24 13.82
C VAL A 15 1.30 3.41 13.56
N LEU A 16 0.67 2.40 12.99
CA LEU A 16 -0.77 2.36 12.74
C LEU A 16 -1.41 1.40 13.71
N LYS A 17 -2.51 1.81 14.34
CA LYS A 17 -3.29 0.94 15.20
C LYS A 17 -4.65 0.69 14.61
N PHE A 18 -5.01 -0.59 14.49
CA PHE A 18 -6.32 -1.04 14.03
C PHE A 18 -7.08 -1.61 15.23
N GLY A 19 -8.13 -0.90 15.66
CA GLY A 19 -8.99 -1.35 16.76
C GLY A 19 -10.10 -2.29 16.30
N SER A 20 -10.81 -2.88 17.26
CA SER A 20 -12.01 -3.68 17.00
C SER A 20 -13.11 -2.91 16.27
N SER A 21 -13.17 -1.58 16.41
CA SER A 21 -14.11 -0.72 15.68
C SER A 21 -13.82 -0.59 14.17
N VAL A 22 -12.69 -1.11 13.70
CA VAL A 22 -12.34 -1.16 12.26
C VAL A 22 -11.94 -2.58 11.82
N LEU A 23 -12.09 -3.55 12.72
CA LEU A 23 -11.81 -4.97 12.52
C LEU A 23 -13.00 -5.75 13.08
N GLU A 24 -14.15 -5.60 12.42
CA GLU A 24 -15.41 -6.23 12.82
C GLU A 24 -15.57 -7.62 12.21
N CYS A 25 -15.06 -7.82 11.00
CA CYS A 25 -15.12 -9.06 10.26
C CYS A 25 -13.82 -9.35 9.48
N GLU A 26 -13.73 -10.54 8.86
CA GLU A 26 -12.53 -10.93 8.11
C GLU A 26 -12.32 -10.11 6.83
N ASP A 27 -13.36 -9.49 6.28
CA ASP A 27 -13.21 -8.65 5.09
C ASP A 27 -12.52 -7.31 5.39
N ASP A 28 -12.58 -6.84 6.65
CA ASP A 28 -11.97 -5.58 7.07
C ASP A 28 -10.45 -5.59 7.00
N TYR A 29 -9.80 -6.77 7.09
CA TYR A 29 -8.36 -6.89 6.90
C TYR A 29 -7.93 -6.39 5.52
N ARG A 30 -8.79 -6.50 4.50
CA ARG A 30 -8.48 -6.01 3.14
C ARG A 30 -8.48 -4.48 3.11
N THR A 31 -9.47 -3.86 3.73
CA THR A 31 -9.60 -2.40 3.86
C THR A 31 -8.45 -1.82 4.69
N CYS A 32 -8.11 -2.47 5.80
CA CYS A 32 -6.97 -2.09 6.63
C CYS A 32 -5.63 -2.26 5.90
N ALA A 33 -5.46 -3.35 5.13
CA ALA A 33 -4.26 -3.56 4.34
C ALA A 33 -4.10 -2.50 3.22
N GLN A 34 -5.20 -2.01 2.63
CA GLN A 34 -5.17 -0.86 1.71
C GLN A 34 -4.69 0.42 2.40
N GLU A 35 -5.12 0.66 3.64
CA GLU A 35 -4.66 1.80 4.43
C GLU A 35 -3.16 1.70 4.76
N ILE A 36 -2.68 0.51 5.14
CA ILE A 36 -1.24 0.27 5.33
C ILE A 36 -0.49 0.53 4.03
N TYR A 37 -0.99 0.04 2.90
CA TYR A 37 -0.37 0.20 1.60
C TYR A 37 -0.29 1.67 1.16
N ARG A 38 -1.27 2.51 1.52
CA ARG A 38 -1.20 3.96 1.33
C ARG A 38 0.06 4.56 1.96
N HIS A 39 0.35 4.22 3.21
CA HIS A 39 1.54 4.71 3.92
C HIS A 39 2.85 4.24 3.26
N ILE A 40 2.87 3.03 2.71
CA ILE A 40 4.04 2.52 1.98
C ILE A 40 4.24 3.30 0.67
N ARG A 41 3.15 3.62 -0.05
CA ARG A 41 3.20 4.48 -1.25
C ARG A 41 3.76 5.87 -0.92
N ASP A 42 3.40 6.41 0.25
CA ASP A 42 3.92 7.67 0.77
C ASP A 42 5.42 7.58 1.17
N GLY A 43 6.00 6.38 1.18
CA GLY A 43 7.42 6.13 1.47
C GLY A 43 7.70 5.88 2.94
N GLU A 44 6.68 5.50 3.71
CA GLU A 44 6.81 5.17 5.12
C GLU A 44 7.01 3.65 5.29
N LYS A 45 7.84 3.29 6.27
CA LYS A 45 7.78 1.97 6.90
C LYS A 45 6.64 1.97 7.92
N VAL A 46 6.02 0.81 8.11
CA VAL A 46 4.83 0.69 8.97
C VAL A 46 5.05 -0.35 10.05
N VAL A 47 4.70 0.01 11.29
CA VAL A 47 4.35 -0.98 12.32
C VAL A 47 2.84 -0.96 12.48
N ALA A 48 2.19 -2.09 12.18
CA ALA A 48 0.73 -2.24 12.30
C ALA A 48 0.40 -3.01 13.59
N VAL A 49 -0.12 -2.30 14.58
CA VAL A 49 -0.61 -2.86 15.84
C VAL A 49 -2.08 -3.22 15.67
N VAL A 50 -2.42 -4.50 15.77
CA VAL A 50 -3.79 -4.98 15.52
C VAL A 50 -4.44 -5.51 16.79
N SER A 51 -5.70 -5.10 17.00
CA SER A 51 -6.60 -5.71 17.99
C SER A 51 -7.21 -7.00 17.44
N ALA A 52 -7.80 -7.81 18.32
CA ALA A 52 -8.64 -8.94 17.92
C ALA A 52 -9.90 -8.44 17.19
N LEU A 53 -10.58 -9.33 16.48
CA LEU A 53 -11.85 -8.99 15.86
C LEU A 53 -12.87 -8.54 16.91
N ALA A 54 -13.81 -7.68 16.52
CA ALA A 54 -14.86 -7.19 17.41
C ALA A 54 -15.56 -8.35 18.15
N GLY A 55 -15.62 -8.25 19.49
CA GLY A 55 -16.22 -9.26 20.37
C GLY A 55 -15.39 -10.52 20.61
N GLU A 56 -14.28 -10.74 19.91
CA GLU A 56 -13.49 -11.97 20.03
C GLU A 56 -12.78 -12.06 21.40
N THR A 57 -12.16 -10.97 21.86
CA THR A 57 -11.55 -10.92 23.20
C THR A 57 -12.58 -11.20 24.28
N ASP A 58 -13.76 -10.57 24.21
CA ASP A 58 -14.84 -10.77 25.19
C ASP A 58 -15.36 -12.22 25.15
N ALA A 59 -15.47 -12.82 23.97
CA ALA A 59 -15.87 -14.22 23.82
C ALA A 59 -14.85 -15.17 24.47
N LEU A 60 -13.55 -14.90 24.30
CA LEU A 60 -12.45 -15.66 24.91
C LEU A 60 -12.44 -15.50 26.44
N LEU A 61 -12.63 -14.28 26.95
CA LEU A 61 -12.74 -14.01 28.39
C LEU A 61 -13.97 -14.70 29.00
N ALA A 62 -15.12 -14.63 28.33
CA ALA A 62 -16.33 -15.32 28.76
C ALA A 62 -16.16 -16.86 28.72
N GLN A 63 -15.43 -17.38 27.72
CA GLN A 63 -15.08 -18.80 27.66
C GLN A 63 -14.17 -19.20 28.83
N ALA A 64 -13.18 -18.39 29.17
CA ALA A 64 -12.31 -18.62 30.33
C ALA A 64 -13.13 -18.75 31.62
N ALA A 65 -14.08 -17.83 31.83
CA ALA A 65 -14.97 -17.85 33.00
C ALA A 65 -15.86 -19.10 33.03
N ARG A 66 -16.46 -19.49 31.89
CA ARG A 66 -17.31 -20.70 31.80
C ARG A 66 -16.56 -21.99 32.09
N VAL A 67 -15.30 -22.11 31.66
CA VAL A 67 -14.50 -23.33 31.84
C VAL A 67 -13.82 -23.36 33.20
N GLY A 68 -13.28 -22.22 33.65
CA GLY A 68 -12.38 -22.14 34.80
C GLY A 68 -13.03 -21.77 36.14
N GLY A 69 -14.23 -21.21 36.16
CA GLY A 69 -14.85 -20.73 37.40
C GLY A 69 -14.19 -19.46 37.93
N ASP A 70 -13.32 -19.58 38.95
CA ASP A 70 -12.42 -18.51 39.44
C ASP A 70 -11.03 -18.71 38.82
N PRO A 71 -10.79 -18.20 37.60
CA PRO A 71 -9.64 -18.60 36.82
C PRO A 71 -8.36 -17.93 37.35
N ALA A 72 -7.26 -18.68 37.42
CA ALA A 72 -5.95 -18.09 37.61
C ALA A 72 -5.71 -17.03 36.49
N PRO A 73 -5.49 -15.75 36.82
CA PRO A 73 -5.45 -14.66 35.83
C PRO A 73 -4.47 -14.88 34.66
N GLY A 74 -3.37 -15.61 34.89
CA GLY A 74 -2.43 -15.98 33.84
C GLY A 74 -3.00 -16.89 32.74
N PHE A 75 -3.93 -17.80 33.07
CA PHE A 75 -4.59 -18.63 32.06
C PHE A 75 -5.57 -17.82 31.21
N VAL A 76 -6.27 -16.87 31.83
CA VAL A 76 -7.15 -15.92 31.13
C VAL A 76 -6.35 -15.09 30.15
N ALA A 77 -5.21 -14.54 30.58
CA ALA A 77 -4.33 -13.77 29.71
C ALA A 77 -3.83 -14.57 28.50
N ARG A 78 -3.46 -15.84 28.71
CA ARG A 78 -3.05 -16.75 27.62
C ARG A 78 -4.18 -17.05 26.64
N LEU A 79 -5.42 -17.22 27.12
CA LEU A 79 -6.55 -17.45 26.24
C LEU A 79 -6.89 -16.18 25.44
N ALA A 80 -6.90 -15.02 26.09
CA ALA A 80 -7.15 -13.74 25.42
C ALA A 80 -6.10 -13.41 24.34
N ARG A 81 -4.83 -13.80 24.53
CA ARG A 81 -3.74 -13.64 23.53
C ARG A 81 -4.11 -14.22 22.17
N VAL A 82 -4.85 -15.33 22.12
CA VAL A 82 -5.15 -16.06 20.88
C VAL A 82 -5.87 -15.18 19.85
N GLY A 83 -6.79 -14.32 20.28
CA GLY A 83 -7.54 -13.45 19.37
C GLY A 83 -6.64 -12.48 18.60
N GLU A 84 -5.66 -11.87 19.27
CA GLU A 84 -4.77 -10.93 18.59
C GLU A 84 -3.67 -11.61 17.77
N LEU A 85 -3.18 -12.79 18.20
CA LEU A 85 -2.27 -13.57 17.36
C LEU A 85 -2.94 -13.96 16.04
N ARG A 86 -4.20 -14.40 16.12
CA ARG A 86 -5.02 -14.69 14.95
C ARG A 86 -5.16 -13.45 14.06
N SER A 87 -5.49 -12.30 14.66
CA SER A 87 -5.64 -11.04 13.92
C SER A 87 -4.35 -10.59 13.24
N ALA A 88 -3.20 -10.67 13.93
CA ALA A 88 -1.89 -10.34 13.37
C ALA A 88 -1.53 -11.24 12.19
N ALA A 89 -1.80 -12.55 12.29
CA ALA A 89 -1.60 -13.49 11.20
C ALA A 89 -2.51 -13.19 9.99
N LEU A 90 -3.80 -12.92 10.23
CA LEU A 90 -4.76 -12.58 9.16
C LEU A 90 -4.39 -11.27 8.45
N MET A 91 -3.97 -10.25 9.19
CA MET A 91 -3.45 -9.00 8.62
C MET A 91 -2.19 -9.25 7.78
N GLY A 92 -1.26 -10.07 8.28
CA GLY A 92 -0.07 -10.49 7.53
C GLY A 92 -0.43 -11.19 6.21
N LEU A 93 -1.42 -12.07 6.22
CA LEU A 93 -1.93 -12.75 5.02
C LEU A 93 -2.59 -11.78 4.03
N ALA A 94 -3.38 -10.82 4.51
CA ALA A 94 -4.02 -9.80 3.68
C ALA A 94 -2.99 -8.93 2.96
N LEU A 95 -1.95 -8.48 3.68
CA LEU A 95 -0.83 -7.73 3.11
C LEU A 95 0.00 -8.57 2.13
N GLY A 96 0.30 -9.83 2.48
CA GLY A 96 1.02 -10.75 1.62
C GLY A 96 0.28 -11.01 0.29
N ARG A 97 -1.05 -11.12 0.34
CA ARG A 97 -1.92 -11.22 -0.86
C ARG A 97 -1.79 -10.00 -1.76
N MET A 98 -1.71 -8.79 -1.18
CA MET A 98 -1.46 -7.54 -1.91
C MET A 98 -0.02 -7.39 -2.41
N GLY A 99 0.87 -8.32 -2.09
CA GLY A 99 2.27 -8.28 -2.50
C GLY A 99 3.12 -7.31 -1.68
N VAL A 100 2.64 -6.90 -0.50
CA VAL A 100 3.38 -6.07 0.45
C VAL A 100 4.34 -6.94 1.25
N ARG A 101 5.63 -6.56 1.29
CA ARG A 101 6.64 -7.28 2.08
C ARG A 101 6.37 -7.07 3.56
N THR A 102 5.90 -8.13 4.21
CA THR A 102 5.36 -8.07 5.56
C THR A 102 6.00 -9.14 6.43
N TRP A 103 6.25 -8.82 7.69
CA TRP A 103 6.59 -9.78 8.72
C TRP A 103 5.61 -9.66 9.89
N VAL A 104 5.27 -10.77 10.55
CA VAL A 104 4.45 -10.79 11.77
C VAL A 104 5.37 -11.13 12.93
N LEU A 105 5.34 -10.35 14.02
CA LEU A 105 6.07 -10.65 15.25
C LEU A 105 5.13 -10.94 16.41
N ASP A 106 5.44 -12.01 17.12
CA ASP A 106 4.85 -12.32 18.42
C ASP A 106 5.55 -11.54 19.55
N PRO A 107 4.87 -11.28 20.70
CA PRO A 107 5.44 -10.52 21.81
C PRO A 107 6.81 -11.00 22.30
N ASP A 108 7.03 -12.32 22.33
CA ASP A 108 8.29 -12.92 22.74
C ASP A 108 9.42 -12.74 21.72
N GLU A 109 9.13 -12.72 20.42
CA GLU A 109 10.13 -12.51 19.37
C GLU A 109 10.67 -11.07 19.33
N MET A 110 9.88 -10.12 19.85
CA MET A 110 10.24 -8.69 19.91
C MET A 110 10.56 -8.21 21.33
N GLY A 111 10.72 -9.13 22.29
CA GLY A 111 11.06 -8.79 23.67
C GLY A 111 10.08 -7.79 24.31
N LEU A 112 8.80 -7.87 23.96
CA LEU A 112 7.75 -7.03 24.53
C LEU A 112 7.42 -7.54 25.94
N VAL A 113 7.84 -6.80 26.95
CA VAL A 113 7.69 -7.18 28.37
C VAL A 113 6.87 -6.14 29.11
N ALA A 114 6.03 -6.63 30.02
CA ALA A 114 5.25 -5.83 30.94
C ALA A 114 5.50 -6.24 32.40
N THR A 115 5.11 -5.35 33.31
CA THR A 115 5.09 -5.58 34.76
C THR A 115 3.73 -5.21 35.33
N GLY A 116 3.34 -5.81 36.46
CA GLY A 116 2.11 -5.45 37.17
C GLY A 116 1.11 -6.60 37.18
N ALA A 117 -0.18 -6.26 37.28
CA ALA A 117 -1.23 -7.26 37.42
C ALA A 117 -1.39 -8.10 36.14
N PRO A 118 -1.70 -9.41 36.22
CA PRO A 118 -1.77 -10.28 35.05
C PRO A 118 -2.77 -9.84 33.97
N LEU A 119 -3.81 -9.09 34.36
CA LEU A 119 -4.87 -8.65 33.45
C LEU A 119 -4.84 -7.14 33.15
N ASP A 120 -3.94 -6.39 33.77
CA ASP A 120 -3.81 -4.94 33.60
C ASP A 120 -2.35 -4.54 33.88
N ALA A 121 -1.45 -4.98 33.00
CA ALA A 121 -0.02 -4.75 33.12
C ALA A 121 0.45 -3.52 32.32
N ASP A 122 1.58 -2.96 32.73
CA ASP A 122 2.23 -1.82 32.07
C ASP A 122 3.47 -2.26 31.29
N LEU A 123 3.62 -1.74 30.08
CA LEU A 123 4.76 -2.05 29.20
C LEU A 123 6.06 -1.42 29.72
N VAL A 124 7.14 -2.21 29.76
CA VAL A 124 8.44 -1.77 30.27
C VAL A 124 9.58 -1.90 29.27
N SER A 125 9.54 -2.89 28.37
CA SER A 125 10.57 -3.07 27.34
C SER A 125 10.01 -3.55 26.01
N LEU A 126 10.73 -3.19 24.95
CA LEU A 126 10.61 -3.69 23.58
C LEU A 126 12.04 -3.79 23.04
N ASP A 127 12.38 -4.91 22.41
CA ASP A 127 13.61 -5.02 21.62
C ASP A 127 13.42 -4.31 20.29
N ALA A 128 13.76 -3.01 20.28
CA ALA A 128 13.71 -2.20 19.07
C ALA A 128 14.63 -2.73 17.96
N GLY A 129 15.76 -3.35 18.33
CA GLY A 129 16.69 -3.93 17.36
C GLY A 129 16.09 -5.11 16.61
N ALA A 130 15.32 -5.97 17.30
CA ALA A 130 14.58 -7.06 16.66
C ALA A 130 13.55 -6.54 15.65
N VAL A 131 12.78 -5.52 16.01
CA VAL A 131 11.79 -4.91 15.10
C VAL A 131 12.48 -4.21 13.92
N ASP A 132 13.54 -3.45 14.17
CA ASP A 132 14.28 -2.72 13.13
C ASP A 132 14.98 -3.66 12.15
N ALA A 133 15.51 -4.79 12.63
CA ALA A 133 16.07 -5.82 11.77
C ALA A 133 15.01 -6.35 10.79
N LYS A 134 13.76 -6.52 11.21
CA LYS A 134 12.68 -6.93 10.29
C LYS A 134 12.31 -5.81 9.32
N LEU A 135 12.22 -4.57 9.78
CA LEU A 135 11.90 -3.40 8.93
C LEU A 135 13.00 -3.05 7.90
N ALA A 136 14.22 -3.56 8.07
CA ALA A 136 15.26 -3.45 7.07
C ALA A 136 14.88 -4.21 5.78
N ASP A 137 14.31 -5.42 5.92
CA ASP A 137 13.97 -6.31 4.81
C ASP A 137 12.48 -6.24 4.40
N HIS A 138 11.62 -5.71 5.26
CA HIS A 138 10.17 -5.65 5.08
C HIS A 138 9.66 -4.22 5.13
N ASP A 139 8.55 -3.94 4.45
CA ASP A 139 7.90 -2.63 4.47
C ASP A 139 6.94 -2.48 5.66
N VAL A 140 6.44 -3.61 6.16
CA VAL A 140 5.51 -3.67 7.28
C VAL A 140 5.95 -4.72 8.29
N VAL A 141 5.85 -4.37 9.58
CA VAL A 141 5.84 -5.34 10.68
C VAL A 141 4.47 -5.28 11.36
N VAL A 142 3.77 -6.42 11.40
CA VAL A 142 2.47 -6.55 12.08
C VAL A 142 2.69 -7.15 13.47
N VAL A 143 2.05 -6.58 14.48
CA VAL A 143 2.18 -7.02 15.87
C VAL A 143 0.82 -7.05 16.59
N PRO A 144 0.59 -7.99 17.51
CA PRO A 144 -0.51 -7.90 18.48
C PRO A 144 -0.26 -6.74 19.47
N GLY A 145 -1.31 -6.19 20.07
CA GLY A 145 -1.21 -4.97 20.90
C GLY A 145 -1.74 -5.06 22.34
N PHE A 146 -2.31 -6.17 22.78
CA PHE A 146 -3.00 -6.31 24.08
C PHE A 146 -2.25 -7.21 25.06
N THR A 147 -1.21 -7.92 24.61
CA THR A 147 -0.47 -8.87 25.46
C THR A 147 1.04 -8.66 25.42
N ALA A 148 1.70 -9.04 26.51
CA ALA A 148 3.14 -8.95 26.65
C ALA A 148 3.67 -10.12 27.50
N GLY A 149 4.99 -10.36 27.40
CA GLY A 149 5.70 -11.27 28.30
C GLY A 149 5.81 -10.70 29.72
N HIS A 150 5.86 -11.56 30.72
CA HIS A 150 6.04 -11.18 32.12
C HIS A 150 6.88 -12.23 32.86
N ALA A 151 7.79 -11.78 33.74
CA ALA A 151 8.72 -12.67 34.43
C ALA A 151 8.02 -13.73 35.31
N GLU A 152 7.02 -13.31 36.10
CA GLU A 152 6.27 -14.21 37.00
C GLU A 152 5.11 -14.95 36.31
N HIS A 153 4.25 -14.23 35.60
CA HIS A 153 3.00 -14.78 35.06
C HIS A 153 3.15 -15.37 33.63
N GLY A 154 4.31 -15.20 32.99
CA GLY A 154 4.58 -15.62 31.62
C GLY A 154 3.91 -14.73 30.58
N VAL A 155 2.58 -14.74 30.50
CA VAL A 155 1.80 -13.87 29.60
C VAL A 155 0.83 -13.04 30.43
N VAL A 156 0.74 -11.75 30.13
CA VAL A 156 -0.18 -10.81 30.76
C VAL A 156 -0.94 -10.02 29.70
N THR A 157 -2.11 -9.48 30.09
CA THR A 157 -2.83 -8.52 29.27
C THR A 157 -2.58 -7.10 29.76
N LEU A 158 -2.64 -6.16 28.84
CA LEU A 158 -2.42 -4.75 29.11
C LEU A 158 -3.70 -4.01 29.53
N GLY A 159 -4.78 -4.73 29.86
CA GLY A 159 -6.05 -4.16 30.28
C GLY A 159 -6.70 -3.20 29.28
N ARG A 160 -7.69 -2.43 29.73
CA ARG A 160 -8.53 -1.61 28.83
C ARG A 160 -7.68 -0.61 28.03
N GLY A 161 -7.82 -0.62 26.70
CA GLY A 161 -7.03 0.19 25.77
C GLY A 161 -5.55 -0.17 25.71
N GLY A 162 -5.20 -1.40 26.07
CA GLY A 162 -3.86 -1.96 25.92
C GLY A 162 -3.28 -1.77 24.51
N THR A 163 -4.08 -1.99 23.46
CA THR A 163 -3.64 -1.81 22.07
C THR A 163 -3.27 -0.37 21.73
N ASP A 164 -4.01 0.63 22.24
CA ASP A 164 -3.70 2.05 22.03
C ASP A 164 -2.38 2.41 22.77
N LEU A 165 -2.20 1.91 24.00
CA LEU A 165 -0.95 2.05 24.76
C LEU A 165 0.23 1.41 24.03
N SER A 166 0.06 0.20 23.50
CA SER A 166 1.09 -0.48 22.70
C SER A 166 1.50 0.34 21.50
N ALA A 167 0.56 0.87 20.74
CA ALA A 167 0.89 1.67 19.55
C ALA A 167 1.74 2.92 19.90
N VAL A 168 1.40 3.62 20.99
CA VAL A 168 2.21 4.73 21.52
C VAL A 168 3.59 4.25 21.99
N PHE A 169 3.64 3.11 22.70
CA PHE A 169 4.89 2.54 23.20
C PHE A 169 5.84 2.15 22.08
N PHE A 170 5.34 1.49 21.02
CA PHE A 170 6.12 1.17 19.83
C PHE A 170 6.63 2.43 19.15
N ALA A 171 5.79 3.46 19.00
CA ALA A 171 6.19 4.72 18.39
C ALA A 171 7.36 5.37 19.16
N ALA A 172 7.25 5.45 20.49
CA ALA A 172 8.28 5.98 21.36
C ALA A 172 9.60 5.19 21.26
N ARG A 173 9.53 3.85 21.26
CA ARG A 173 10.71 2.97 21.27
C ARG A 173 11.42 2.87 19.93
N LEU A 174 10.69 3.03 18.83
CA LEU A 174 11.22 2.97 17.47
C LEU A 174 11.54 4.35 16.88
N GLY A 175 11.38 5.42 17.67
CA GLY A 175 11.64 6.79 17.23
C GLY A 175 10.64 7.33 16.21
N ALA A 176 9.44 6.76 16.13
CA ALA A 176 8.35 7.34 15.33
C ALA A 176 7.81 8.59 16.03
N LYS A 177 7.67 9.69 15.29
CA LYS A 177 7.15 10.95 15.84
C LYS A 177 5.63 10.93 16.05
N ARG A 178 4.93 10.00 15.41
CA ARG A 178 3.47 9.91 15.43
C ARG A 178 2.98 8.48 15.44
N VAL A 179 1.83 8.29 16.06
CA VAL A 179 0.99 7.10 15.96
C VAL A 179 -0.36 7.50 15.40
N ARG A 180 -0.92 6.68 14.49
CA ARG A 180 -2.26 6.87 13.95
C ARG A 180 -3.18 5.78 14.46
N LEU A 181 -4.11 6.13 15.33
CA LEU A 181 -5.12 5.23 15.87
C LEU A 181 -6.33 5.29 14.94
N LEU A 182 -6.53 4.22 14.17
CA LEU A 182 -7.66 4.13 13.27
C LEU A 182 -8.90 3.65 13.99
N LYS A 183 -9.97 4.41 13.80
CA LYS A 183 -11.26 4.26 14.45
C LYS A 183 -12.36 4.34 13.38
N ASP A 184 -13.58 4.02 13.79
CA ASP A 184 -14.82 4.22 13.03
C ASP A 184 -15.21 5.70 12.89
N VAL A 185 -14.57 6.59 13.67
CA VAL A 185 -14.71 8.04 13.59
C VAL A 185 -13.45 8.70 13.00
N ASP A 186 -13.65 9.80 12.27
CA ASP A 186 -12.59 10.53 11.57
C ASP A 186 -11.83 11.56 12.44
N GLY A 187 -12.09 11.59 13.74
CA GLY A 187 -11.45 12.48 14.70
C GLY A 187 -12.09 12.44 16.07
N VAL A 188 -11.60 13.32 16.95
CA VAL A 188 -12.20 13.60 18.25
C VAL A 188 -13.19 14.75 18.10
N TYR A 189 -14.37 14.58 18.65
CA TYR A 189 -15.46 15.55 18.60
C TYR A 189 -15.74 16.14 19.98
N ALA A 190 -16.40 17.29 20.04
CA ALA A 190 -16.86 17.88 21.31
C ALA A 190 -17.82 16.95 22.09
N GLN A 191 -18.59 16.17 21.33
CA GLN A 191 -19.63 15.24 21.76
C GLN A 191 -19.63 14.07 20.78
N ASP A 192 -20.22 12.94 21.14
CA ASP A 192 -20.30 11.77 20.25
C ASP A 192 -21.08 12.13 18.97
N PRO A 193 -20.44 12.10 17.78
CA PRO A 193 -21.09 12.46 16.53
C PRO A 193 -22.20 11.48 16.12
N ALA A 194 -22.18 10.24 16.61
CA ALA A 194 -23.25 9.27 16.36
C ALA A 194 -24.56 9.67 17.05
N VAL A 195 -24.45 10.37 18.19
CA VAL A 195 -25.60 10.89 18.95
C VAL A 195 -25.90 12.35 18.57
N HIS A 196 -24.88 13.12 18.24
CA HIS A 196 -24.95 14.55 17.94
C HIS A 196 -24.34 14.85 16.56
N PRO A 197 -25.10 14.76 15.46
CA PRO A 197 -24.58 14.91 14.10
C PRO A 197 -23.89 16.25 13.79
N ASN A 198 -24.21 17.31 14.55
CA ASN A 198 -23.62 18.64 14.42
C ASN A 198 -22.45 18.86 15.41
N ALA A 199 -21.90 17.79 16.00
CA ALA A 199 -20.79 17.90 16.92
C ALA A 199 -19.57 18.52 16.20
N GLU A 200 -18.93 19.46 16.87
CA GLU A 200 -17.73 20.11 16.32
C GLU A 200 -16.52 19.17 16.43
N ARG A 201 -15.85 18.91 15.31
CA ARG A 201 -14.59 18.14 15.28
C ARG A 201 -13.42 19.02 15.72
N TYR A 202 -12.46 18.41 16.43
CA TYR A 202 -11.17 19.04 16.69
C TYR A 202 -10.18 18.68 15.57
N GLY A 203 -9.48 19.67 15.01
CA GLY A 203 -8.31 19.43 14.17
C GLY A 203 -7.05 19.18 15.01
N THR A 204 -6.91 19.91 16.12
CA THR A 204 -5.81 19.72 17.08
C THR A 204 -6.31 19.75 18.52
N LEU A 205 -5.63 19.02 19.41
CA LEU A 205 -5.85 18.99 20.84
C LEU A 205 -4.51 18.96 21.59
N SER A 206 -4.46 19.63 22.75
CA SER A 206 -3.42 19.38 23.76
C SER A 206 -3.69 18.03 24.45
N TYR A 207 -2.66 17.37 24.98
CA TYR A 207 -2.84 16.14 25.78
C TYR A 207 -3.81 16.32 26.95
N GLU A 208 -3.79 17.47 27.64
CA GLU A 208 -4.69 17.79 28.77
C GLU A 208 -6.15 17.82 28.32
N ARG A 209 -6.43 18.53 27.22
CA ARG A 209 -7.79 18.60 26.66
C ARG A 209 -8.25 17.29 26.03
N ALA A 210 -7.33 16.45 25.57
CA ALA A 210 -7.68 15.12 25.07
C ALA A 210 -8.26 14.24 26.18
N HIS A 211 -7.73 14.29 27.42
CA HIS A 211 -8.30 13.54 28.56
C HIS A 211 -9.80 13.83 28.78
N GLU A 212 -10.22 15.07 28.58
CA GLU A 212 -11.61 15.49 28.70
C GLU A 212 -12.43 15.13 27.45
N ALA A 213 -11.90 15.43 26.26
CA ALA A 213 -12.64 15.38 25.00
C ALA A 213 -12.69 13.99 24.34
N SER A 214 -11.73 13.11 24.62
CA SER A 214 -11.66 11.76 24.01
C SER A 214 -12.14 10.66 24.96
N ALA A 215 -12.97 11.00 25.94
CA ALA A 215 -13.49 10.05 26.92
C ALA A 215 -14.15 8.85 26.21
N GLY A 216 -13.64 7.64 26.47
CA GLY A 216 -14.10 6.40 25.82
C GLY A 216 -13.42 6.09 24.48
N LEU A 217 -13.00 7.09 23.72
CA LEU A 217 -12.36 6.92 22.41
C LEU A 217 -10.87 6.55 22.50
N ILE A 218 -10.15 7.19 23.44
CA ILE A 218 -8.73 6.92 23.75
C ILE A 218 -8.61 6.76 25.27
N GLN A 219 -7.87 5.77 25.71
CA GLN A 219 -7.66 5.57 27.15
C GLN A 219 -6.62 6.56 27.71
N PRO A 220 -6.82 7.09 28.94
CA PRO A 220 -5.90 8.04 29.59
C PRO A 220 -4.44 7.60 29.58
N LYS A 221 -4.18 6.32 29.85
CA LYS A 221 -2.82 5.76 29.87
C LYS A 221 -2.06 5.92 28.56
N ALA A 222 -2.73 5.86 27.41
CA ALA A 222 -2.09 6.05 26.11
C ALA A 222 -1.76 7.54 25.88
N ILE A 223 -2.64 8.45 26.30
CA ILE A 223 -2.42 9.90 26.24
C ILE A 223 -1.23 10.29 27.12
N ASP A 224 -1.17 9.76 28.34
CA ASP A 224 -0.10 10.04 29.30
C ASP A 224 1.24 9.49 28.81
N ALA A 225 1.25 8.26 28.28
CA ALA A 225 2.45 7.68 27.66
C ALA A 225 2.94 8.50 26.47
N ALA A 226 2.02 8.98 25.62
CA ALA A 226 2.36 9.80 24.46
C ALA A 226 2.93 11.15 24.86
N LYS A 227 2.33 11.80 25.87
CA LYS A 227 2.83 13.03 26.47
C LYS A 227 4.23 12.85 27.05
N ALA A 228 4.46 11.78 27.82
CA ALA A 228 5.76 11.49 28.41
C ALA A 228 6.85 11.25 27.36
N ALA A 229 6.50 10.62 26.24
CA ALA A 229 7.41 10.33 25.14
C ALA A 229 7.53 11.43 24.08
N GLY A 230 6.67 12.46 24.11
CA GLY A 230 6.60 13.49 23.06
C GLY A 230 6.12 12.96 21.70
N VAL A 231 5.28 11.92 21.70
CA VAL A 231 4.72 11.30 20.49
C VAL A 231 3.35 11.90 20.17
N ALA A 232 3.13 12.35 18.93
CA ALA A 232 1.81 12.81 18.50
C ALA A 232 0.84 11.63 18.28
N ILE A 233 -0.39 11.76 18.76
CA ILE A 233 -1.47 10.80 18.45
C ILE A 233 -2.37 11.40 17.39
N GLU A 234 -2.62 10.67 16.31
CA GLU A 234 -3.60 11.00 15.28
C GLU A 234 -4.81 10.08 15.41
N ILE A 235 -6.01 10.66 15.50
CA ILE A 235 -7.27 9.91 15.39
C ILE A 235 -7.86 10.14 14.01
N ALA A 236 -8.09 9.06 13.27
CA ALA A 236 -8.60 9.12 11.91
C ALA A 236 -9.43 7.88 11.54
N ALA A 237 -10.23 8.02 10.49
CA ALA A 237 -10.91 6.92 9.83
C ALA A 237 -10.08 6.37 8.66
N ILE A 238 -10.36 5.13 8.24
CA ILE A 238 -9.66 4.50 7.11
C ILE A 238 -9.94 5.26 5.80
N GLY A 239 -8.88 5.55 5.05
CA GLY A 239 -8.93 6.28 3.78
C GLY A 239 -8.92 7.80 3.91
N HIS A 240 -9.08 8.35 5.13
CA HIS A 240 -9.07 9.79 5.38
C HIS A 240 -7.63 10.29 5.55
N HIS A 241 -7.31 11.45 4.95
CA HIS A 241 -6.06 12.15 5.18
C HIS A 241 -6.07 12.88 6.53
N GLU A 242 -7.16 13.58 6.82
CA GLU A 242 -7.31 14.35 8.05
C GLU A 242 -7.34 13.46 9.30
N ALA A 243 -6.87 14.04 10.40
CA ALA A 243 -6.92 13.43 11.71
C ALA A 243 -7.09 14.53 12.75
N THR A 244 -7.65 14.20 13.92
CA THR A 244 -7.41 15.03 15.09
C THR A 244 -6.01 14.73 15.60
N VAL A 245 -5.14 15.74 15.64
CA VAL A 245 -3.78 15.62 16.14
C VAL A 245 -3.73 16.02 17.62
N ILE A 246 -3.37 15.06 18.48
CA ILE A 246 -3.13 15.28 19.91
C ILE A 246 -1.62 15.39 20.13
N ALA A 247 -1.16 16.57 20.54
CA ALA A 247 0.24 16.87 20.76
C ALA A 247 0.39 18.05 21.75
N ALA A 248 1.61 18.55 21.98
CA ALA A 248 1.83 19.80 22.72
C ALA A 248 1.45 21.04 21.89
N LEU A 249 0.18 21.11 21.45
CA LEU A 249 -0.40 22.14 20.60
C LEU A 249 -1.71 22.67 21.22
N PRO A 250 -2.09 23.92 20.93
CA PRO A 250 -3.39 24.44 21.36
C PRO A 250 -4.53 23.70 20.67
N ALA A 251 -5.67 23.59 21.37
CA ALA A 251 -6.87 23.01 20.80
C ALA A 251 -7.44 23.91 19.69
N ARG A 252 -7.78 23.32 18.54
CA ARG A 252 -8.39 24.02 17.39
C ARG A 252 -9.53 23.18 16.84
N ARG A 253 -10.67 23.82 16.59
CA ARG A 253 -11.81 23.23 15.85
C ARG A 253 -11.53 23.23 14.36
N GLU A 254 -12.03 22.20 13.69
CA GLU A 254 -11.92 22.07 12.23
C GLU A 254 -13.20 21.47 11.68
N VAL A 255 -13.57 21.90 10.48
CA VAL A 255 -14.71 21.32 9.77
C VAL A 255 -14.23 20.03 9.11
N PRO A 256 -14.85 18.87 9.39
CA PRO A 256 -14.48 17.63 8.72
C PRO A 256 -14.57 17.76 7.20
N LEU A 257 -13.64 17.16 6.46
CA LEU A 257 -13.79 17.01 5.01
C LEU A 257 -14.98 16.13 4.66
N ALA A 258 -15.87 16.65 3.82
CA ALA A 258 -16.87 15.84 3.15
C ALA A 258 -16.22 15.08 2.00
N PHE A 259 -16.44 13.77 1.95
CA PHE A 259 -15.98 12.92 0.86
C PHE A 259 -17.15 12.75 -0.13
N PRO A 260 -17.10 13.39 -1.32
CA PRO A 260 -18.17 13.23 -2.30
C PRO A 260 -18.19 11.79 -2.80
N LYS A 261 -19.39 11.23 -2.98
CA LYS A 261 -19.55 9.92 -3.62
C LYS A 261 -19.22 10.05 -5.11
N LEU A 262 -18.25 9.28 -5.60
CA LEU A 262 -17.84 9.31 -7.01
C LEU A 262 -18.58 8.26 -7.83
N ARG A 263 -19.05 8.66 -9.01
CA ARG A 263 -19.58 7.75 -10.04
C ARG A 263 -18.43 7.17 -10.84
N VAL A 264 -18.33 5.85 -10.87
CA VAL A 264 -17.21 5.11 -11.42
C VAL A 264 -17.64 4.27 -12.63
N ALA A 265 -17.03 4.54 -13.77
CA ALA A 265 -17.07 3.70 -14.95
C ALA A 265 -15.88 2.72 -14.92
N LEU A 266 -16.15 1.42 -14.80
CA LEU A 266 -15.10 0.39 -14.83
C LEU A 266 -15.04 -0.28 -16.21
N LEU A 267 -13.89 -0.20 -16.85
CA LEU A 267 -13.61 -0.87 -18.13
C LEU A 267 -12.75 -2.10 -17.90
N GLY A 268 -13.31 -3.27 -18.18
CA GLY A 268 -12.65 -4.56 -18.04
C GLY A 268 -12.85 -5.15 -16.65
N CYS A 269 -13.40 -6.37 -16.60
CA CYS A 269 -13.55 -7.17 -15.38
C CYS A 269 -12.75 -8.47 -15.46
N GLY A 270 -11.52 -8.40 -15.98
CA GLY A 270 -10.55 -9.50 -15.88
C GLY A 270 -10.05 -9.67 -14.45
N ALA A 271 -8.94 -10.39 -14.24
CA ALA A 271 -8.40 -10.62 -12.90
C ALA A 271 -8.20 -9.30 -12.11
N VAL A 272 -7.53 -8.30 -12.70
CA VAL A 272 -7.29 -6.98 -12.08
C VAL A 272 -8.60 -6.22 -11.88
N GLY A 273 -9.41 -6.08 -12.94
CA GLY A 273 -10.69 -5.36 -12.89
C GLY A 273 -11.66 -5.90 -11.82
N ALA A 274 -11.79 -7.23 -11.71
CA ALA A 274 -12.59 -7.87 -10.66
C ALA A 274 -12.00 -7.67 -9.25
N GLY A 275 -10.68 -7.49 -9.13
CA GLY A 275 -10.07 -7.08 -7.85
C GLY A 275 -10.44 -5.65 -7.47
N VAL A 276 -10.43 -4.74 -8.44
CA VAL A 276 -10.78 -3.32 -8.22
C VAL A 276 -12.27 -3.16 -7.92
N LEU A 277 -13.13 -3.86 -8.67
CA LEU A 277 -14.57 -3.92 -8.40
C LEU A 277 -14.85 -4.34 -6.95
N SER A 278 -14.16 -5.39 -6.48
CA SER A 278 -14.27 -5.84 -5.09
C SER A 278 -13.90 -4.76 -4.07
N TYR A 279 -12.92 -3.90 -4.35
CA TYR A 279 -12.55 -2.79 -3.45
C TYR A 279 -13.57 -1.64 -3.51
N LEU A 280 -14.06 -1.30 -4.70
CA LEU A 280 -15.08 -0.26 -4.86
C LEU A 280 -16.37 -0.63 -4.12
N GLN A 281 -16.79 -1.90 -4.21
CA GLN A 281 -18.00 -2.41 -3.55
C GLN A 281 -17.89 -2.47 -2.03
N GLN A 282 -16.67 -2.52 -1.48
CA GLN A 282 -16.44 -2.43 -0.03
C GLN A 282 -16.63 -1.01 0.51
N ARG A 283 -16.73 0.00 -0.36
CA ARG A 283 -16.89 1.41 0.00
C ARG A 283 -18.06 2.06 -0.73
N PRO A 284 -19.30 1.56 -0.53
CA PRO A 284 -20.50 2.14 -1.15
C PRO A 284 -20.83 3.54 -0.60
N ASP A 285 -20.21 3.93 0.51
CA ASP A 285 -20.20 5.29 1.04
C ASP A 285 -19.42 6.26 0.14
N LEU A 286 -18.38 5.78 -0.56
CA LEU A 286 -17.52 6.61 -1.41
C LEU A 286 -17.76 6.42 -2.91
N PHE A 287 -18.27 5.27 -3.34
CA PHE A 287 -18.33 4.93 -4.78
C PHE A 287 -19.71 4.45 -5.21
N GLU A 288 -20.11 4.91 -6.40
CA GLU A 288 -21.24 4.39 -7.17
C GLU A 288 -20.70 3.78 -8.46
N VAL A 289 -20.79 2.46 -8.62
CA VAL A 289 -20.26 1.78 -9.81
C VAL A 289 -21.38 1.57 -10.82
N GLY A 290 -21.20 2.08 -12.05
CA GLY A 290 -22.14 1.83 -13.14
C GLY A 290 -21.95 0.47 -13.82
N PRO A 291 -22.61 0.24 -14.97
CA PRO A 291 -22.43 -0.99 -15.74
C PRO A 291 -20.96 -1.20 -16.14
N VAL A 292 -20.40 -2.36 -15.79
CA VAL A 292 -19.00 -2.71 -16.04
C VAL A 292 -18.82 -3.20 -17.47
N LEU A 293 -17.95 -2.54 -18.24
CA LEU A 293 -17.68 -2.91 -19.62
C LEU A 293 -16.85 -4.20 -19.69
N VAL A 294 -17.38 -5.22 -20.33
CA VAL A 294 -16.72 -6.52 -20.54
C VAL A 294 -17.00 -7.04 -21.95
N ARG A 295 -16.16 -7.95 -22.47
CA ARG A 295 -16.38 -8.53 -23.81
C ARG A 295 -17.56 -9.50 -23.87
N ARG A 296 -17.89 -10.17 -22.76
CA ARG A 296 -18.91 -11.22 -22.70
C ARG A 296 -19.70 -11.09 -21.39
N PRO A 297 -20.75 -10.25 -21.34
CA PRO A 297 -21.50 -9.99 -20.11
C PRO A 297 -21.99 -11.26 -19.40
N GLY A 298 -22.52 -12.23 -20.16
CA GLY A 298 -23.02 -13.50 -19.62
C GLY A 298 -21.94 -14.46 -19.07
N ALA A 299 -20.65 -14.11 -19.16
CA ALA A 299 -19.55 -14.89 -18.59
C ALA A 299 -19.12 -14.42 -17.19
N HIS A 300 -19.73 -13.36 -16.66
CA HIS A 300 -19.41 -12.79 -15.36
C HIS A 300 -20.60 -12.98 -14.40
N GLU A 301 -20.33 -13.54 -13.23
CA GLU A 301 -21.29 -13.59 -12.13
C GLU A 301 -21.26 -12.27 -11.37
N PRO A 302 -22.41 -11.65 -11.07
CA PRO A 302 -22.47 -10.46 -10.21
C PRO A 302 -21.86 -10.72 -8.83
N MET A 303 -21.00 -9.80 -8.40
CA MET A 303 -20.39 -9.74 -7.07
C MET A 303 -21.21 -8.89 -6.08
N GLY A 304 -22.17 -8.13 -6.59
CA GLY A 304 -23.13 -7.30 -5.87
C GLY A 304 -24.23 -6.82 -6.81
N ASP A 305 -24.58 -5.53 -6.74
CA ASP A 305 -25.64 -4.92 -7.56
C ASP A 305 -25.15 -4.46 -8.95
N GLU A 306 -23.90 -4.71 -9.31
CA GLU A 306 -23.36 -4.27 -10.59
C GLU A 306 -23.93 -5.07 -11.76
N THR A 307 -24.01 -4.41 -12.91
CA THR A 307 -24.38 -5.04 -14.18
C THR A 307 -23.19 -5.07 -15.11
N TYR A 308 -23.19 -6.03 -16.03
CA TYR A 308 -22.16 -6.17 -17.06
C TYR A 308 -22.75 -5.80 -18.42
N THR A 309 -22.00 -5.07 -19.22
CA THR A 309 -22.37 -4.66 -20.59
C THR A 309 -21.18 -4.84 -21.53
N ASP A 310 -21.44 -5.09 -22.81
CA ASP A 310 -20.43 -5.04 -23.88
C ASP A 310 -20.45 -3.72 -24.65
N THR A 311 -21.32 -2.80 -24.24
CA THR A 311 -21.56 -1.52 -24.90
C THR A 311 -20.99 -0.38 -24.07
N LEU A 312 -19.95 0.28 -24.59
CA LEU A 312 -19.28 1.41 -23.90
C LEU A 312 -20.25 2.55 -23.55
N ALA A 313 -21.26 2.81 -24.39
CA ALA A 313 -22.23 3.86 -24.16
C ALA A 313 -23.02 3.64 -22.86
N ASP A 314 -23.37 2.39 -22.52
CA ASP A 314 -24.09 2.05 -21.30
C ASP A 314 -23.23 2.33 -20.06
N THR A 315 -21.94 1.96 -20.10
CA THR A 315 -20.98 2.23 -19.02
C THR A 315 -20.77 3.72 -18.79
N LEU A 316 -20.80 4.52 -19.86
CA LEU A 316 -20.62 5.97 -19.77
C LEU A 316 -21.91 6.75 -19.48
N ALA A 317 -23.08 6.10 -19.53
CA ALA A 317 -24.38 6.75 -19.34
C ALA A 317 -24.59 7.33 -17.93
N ILE A 318 -23.81 6.86 -16.95
CA ILE A 318 -23.80 7.39 -15.58
C ILE A 318 -23.12 8.76 -15.46
N GLU A 319 -22.53 9.27 -16.55
CA GLU A 319 -21.68 10.47 -16.60
C GLU A 319 -20.57 10.40 -15.54
N PRO A 320 -19.62 9.45 -15.67
CA PRO A 320 -18.68 9.13 -14.59
C PRO A 320 -17.78 10.30 -14.21
N ASP A 321 -17.56 10.48 -12.90
CA ASP A 321 -16.54 11.38 -12.36
C ASP A 321 -15.14 10.74 -12.51
N LEU A 322 -15.10 9.41 -12.46
CA LEU A 322 -13.89 8.60 -12.58
C LEU A 322 -14.11 7.43 -13.56
N LEU A 323 -13.19 7.26 -14.50
CA LEU A 323 -13.07 6.08 -15.33
C LEU A 323 -11.85 5.26 -14.89
N VAL A 324 -12.08 3.99 -14.54
CA VAL A 324 -11.04 3.02 -14.22
C VAL A 324 -10.86 2.07 -15.40
N GLU A 325 -9.66 2.04 -15.98
CA GLU A 325 -9.36 1.30 -17.19
C GLU A 325 -8.41 0.12 -16.94
N ALA A 326 -8.89 -1.08 -17.24
CA ALA A 326 -8.17 -2.35 -17.09
C ALA A 326 -8.46 -3.32 -18.26
N ILE A 327 -8.67 -2.79 -19.47
CA ILE A 327 -8.80 -3.59 -20.69
C ILE A 327 -7.44 -3.79 -21.38
N GLY A 328 -7.35 -4.79 -22.26
CA GLY A 328 -6.15 -5.05 -23.05
C GLY A 328 -6.09 -4.21 -24.34
N GLY A 329 -4.89 -4.13 -24.92
CA GLY A 329 -4.62 -3.36 -26.15
C GLY A 329 -4.00 -1.99 -25.86
N ALA A 330 -3.62 -1.25 -26.90
CA ALA A 330 -2.99 0.06 -26.78
C ALA A 330 -3.86 1.18 -27.35
N ASP A 331 -4.24 1.09 -28.63
CA ASP A 331 -4.92 2.18 -29.35
C ASP A 331 -6.36 2.40 -28.87
N TYR A 332 -7.19 1.35 -28.89
CA TYR A 332 -8.59 1.44 -28.48
C TYR A 332 -8.78 1.92 -27.02
N PRO A 333 -8.04 1.39 -26.01
CA PRO A 333 -8.10 1.94 -24.65
C PRO A 333 -7.65 3.40 -24.57
N ALA A 334 -6.61 3.80 -25.32
CA ALA A 334 -6.15 5.18 -25.35
C ALA A 334 -7.19 6.15 -25.96
N GLU A 335 -7.91 5.73 -27.00
CA GLU A 335 -9.01 6.50 -27.59
C GLU A 335 -10.13 6.76 -26.58
N ILE A 336 -10.56 5.73 -25.85
CA ILE A 336 -11.58 5.86 -24.80
C ILE A 336 -11.10 6.78 -23.68
N MET A 337 -9.88 6.55 -23.17
CA MET A 337 -9.31 7.36 -22.10
C MET A 337 -9.19 8.84 -22.51
N CYS A 338 -8.66 9.14 -23.70
CA CYS A 338 -8.58 10.53 -24.15
C CYS A 338 -9.96 11.17 -24.32
N ALA A 339 -10.97 10.43 -24.80
CA ALA A 339 -12.32 10.95 -24.92
C ALA A 339 -12.98 11.25 -23.57
N ALA A 340 -12.70 10.43 -22.54
CA ALA A 340 -13.14 10.67 -21.16
C ALA A 340 -12.43 11.88 -20.54
N LEU A 341 -11.10 11.93 -20.65
CA LEU A 341 -10.29 13.05 -20.13
C LEU A 341 -10.74 14.39 -20.71
N LYS A 342 -10.97 14.47 -22.03
CA LYS A 342 -11.47 15.69 -22.69
C LYS A 342 -12.86 16.15 -22.22
N ARG A 343 -13.66 15.23 -21.66
CA ARG A 343 -14.98 15.52 -21.09
C ARG A 343 -14.92 15.93 -19.62
N GLY A 344 -13.73 15.99 -19.02
CA GLY A 344 -13.58 16.31 -17.60
C GLY A 344 -13.82 15.10 -16.69
N THR A 345 -13.64 13.87 -17.18
CA THR A 345 -13.64 12.65 -16.37
C THR A 345 -12.21 12.28 -15.98
N HIS A 346 -11.94 12.05 -14.70
CA HIS A 346 -10.63 11.56 -14.24
C HIS A 346 -10.39 10.14 -14.73
N VAL A 347 -9.13 9.77 -15.00
CA VAL A 347 -8.78 8.41 -15.44
C VAL A 347 -7.74 7.79 -14.53
N VAL A 348 -7.99 6.55 -14.15
CA VAL A 348 -7.05 5.66 -13.46
C VAL A 348 -6.86 4.41 -14.31
N THR A 349 -5.64 4.07 -14.72
CA THR A 349 -5.40 2.97 -15.67
C THR A 349 -4.26 2.04 -15.24
N ALA A 350 -4.42 0.73 -15.51
CA ALA A 350 -3.36 -0.27 -15.40
C ALA A 350 -2.63 -0.52 -16.75
N ASN A 351 -3.05 0.14 -17.83
CA ASN A 351 -2.67 -0.20 -19.19
C ASN A 351 -1.35 0.44 -19.61
N LYS A 352 -0.27 -0.27 -19.28
CA LYS A 352 1.10 0.06 -19.68
C LYS A 352 1.25 0.26 -21.18
N ALA A 353 0.63 -0.58 -22.02
CA ALA A 353 0.82 -0.54 -23.47
C ALA A 353 0.23 0.75 -24.07
N ALA A 354 -0.99 1.11 -23.67
CA ALA A 354 -1.62 2.36 -24.05
C ALA A 354 -0.80 3.58 -23.59
N LEU A 355 -0.30 3.57 -22.35
CA LEU A 355 0.54 4.64 -21.83
C LEU A 355 1.88 4.76 -22.56
N ALA A 356 2.57 3.65 -22.82
CA ALA A 356 3.87 3.68 -23.50
C ALA A 356 3.76 4.19 -24.96
N ALA A 357 2.66 3.85 -25.63
CA ALA A 357 2.40 4.29 -27.00
C ALA A 357 1.86 5.72 -27.09
N HIS A 358 0.95 6.11 -26.20
CA HIS A 358 0.14 7.33 -26.30
C HIS A 358 0.35 8.32 -25.14
N TYR A 359 1.46 8.22 -24.42
CA TYR A 359 1.75 9.02 -23.21
C TYR A 359 1.43 10.50 -23.38
N ASP A 360 2.03 11.14 -24.38
CA ASP A 360 1.98 12.59 -24.58
C ASP A 360 0.56 13.03 -24.99
N ALA A 361 -0.13 12.23 -25.81
CA ALA A 361 -1.52 12.50 -26.21
C ALA A 361 -2.47 12.40 -25.02
N LEU A 362 -2.35 11.35 -24.20
CA LEU A 362 -3.19 11.14 -23.03
C LEU A 362 -3.01 12.25 -21.98
N HIS A 363 -1.77 12.66 -21.71
CA HIS A 363 -1.50 13.77 -20.77
C HIS A 363 -2.03 15.10 -21.31
N ALA A 364 -1.90 15.37 -22.62
CA ALA A 364 -2.50 16.55 -23.22
C ALA A 364 -4.03 16.54 -23.13
N CYS A 365 -4.69 15.36 -23.27
CA CYS A 365 -6.14 15.24 -23.07
C CYS A 365 -6.53 15.53 -21.60
N ALA A 366 -5.73 15.05 -20.64
CA ALA A 366 -5.95 15.32 -19.21
C ALA A 366 -5.83 16.81 -18.86
N GLU A 367 -4.77 17.46 -19.35
CA GLU A 367 -4.56 18.91 -19.18
C GLU A 367 -5.70 19.72 -19.80
N ALA A 368 -6.13 19.38 -21.02
CA ALA A 368 -7.22 20.08 -21.70
C ALA A 368 -8.58 19.93 -20.98
N GLY A 369 -8.80 18.79 -20.32
CA GLY A 369 -10.00 18.54 -19.52
C GLY A 369 -9.95 19.08 -18.09
N GLY A 370 -8.80 19.58 -17.63
CA GLY A 370 -8.60 20.00 -16.24
C GLY A 370 -8.68 18.84 -15.23
N VAL A 371 -8.38 17.61 -15.67
CA VAL A 371 -8.50 16.39 -14.87
C VAL A 371 -7.19 15.62 -14.82
N SER A 372 -7.17 14.54 -14.02
CA SER A 372 -5.96 13.76 -13.76
C SER A 372 -5.97 12.42 -14.48
N LEU A 373 -4.77 11.98 -14.87
CA LEU A 373 -4.48 10.63 -15.33
C LEU A 373 -3.49 9.96 -14.34
N SER A 374 -3.94 8.93 -13.64
CA SER A 374 -3.11 8.14 -12.70
C SER A 374 -2.88 6.74 -13.24
N TYR A 375 -1.70 6.17 -12.96
CA TYR A 375 -1.26 4.93 -13.59
C TYR A 375 -0.20 4.18 -12.77
N SER A 376 -0.26 4.24 -11.44
CA SER A 376 0.77 3.64 -10.58
C SER A 376 0.97 2.16 -10.84
N SER A 377 -0.11 1.42 -11.10
CA SER A 377 -0.05 -0.02 -11.36
C SER A 377 0.57 -0.40 -12.72
N ALA A 378 0.68 0.55 -13.67
CA ALA A 378 1.22 0.29 -15.00
C ALA A 378 2.74 -0.02 -14.97
N VAL A 379 3.45 0.45 -13.94
CA VAL A 379 4.86 0.11 -13.70
C VAL A 379 5.05 -0.33 -12.26
N GLY A 380 5.54 -1.55 -12.09
CA GLY A 380 5.83 -2.07 -10.76
C GLY A 380 4.72 -2.95 -10.19
N GLY A 381 3.53 -3.03 -10.79
CA GLY A 381 2.44 -3.82 -10.26
C GLY A 381 1.98 -3.26 -8.91
N GLY A 382 2.23 -4.00 -7.82
CA GLY A 382 2.05 -3.51 -6.45
C GLY A 382 3.26 -2.75 -5.87
N THR A 383 4.40 -2.76 -6.54
CA THR A 383 5.61 -2.03 -6.10
C THR A 383 5.44 -0.52 -6.35
N PRO A 384 5.49 0.35 -5.31
CA PRO A 384 5.20 1.79 -5.44
C PRO A 384 6.40 2.58 -5.98
N ILE A 385 6.88 2.19 -7.16
CA ILE A 385 8.07 2.76 -7.78
C ILE A 385 7.80 4.14 -8.37
N LEU A 386 6.63 4.36 -8.98
CA LEU A 386 6.29 5.66 -9.59
C LEU A 386 6.09 6.76 -8.53
N GLU A 387 5.52 6.40 -7.39
CA GLU A 387 5.37 7.25 -6.21
C GLU A 387 6.74 7.56 -5.59
N THR A 388 7.58 6.54 -5.44
CA THR A 388 8.93 6.72 -4.90
C THR A 388 9.76 7.64 -5.78
N VAL A 389 9.76 7.44 -7.10
CA VAL A 389 10.46 8.33 -8.04
C VAL A 389 9.92 9.75 -7.97
N ALA A 390 8.60 9.93 -7.86
CA ALA A 390 7.98 11.25 -7.75
C ALA A 390 8.47 12.03 -6.53
N ARG A 391 8.44 11.38 -5.37
CA ARG A 391 8.90 11.95 -4.09
C ARG A 391 10.38 12.32 -4.14
N LEU A 392 11.23 11.37 -4.54
CA LEU A 392 12.68 11.57 -4.60
C LEU A 392 13.11 12.62 -5.64
N ARG A 393 12.29 12.86 -6.67
CA ARG A 393 12.48 13.96 -7.62
C ARG A 393 12.31 15.32 -6.95
N GLY A 394 11.38 15.46 -6.01
CA GLY A 394 11.21 16.66 -5.18
C GLY A 394 12.35 16.88 -4.18
N ASP A 395 12.90 15.79 -3.62
CA ASP A 395 13.82 15.83 -2.46
C ASP A 395 15.33 15.93 -2.80
N GLY A 396 15.70 16.21 -4.05
CA GLY A 396 17.13 16.31 -4.43
C GLY A 396 17.46 15.84 -5.84
N GLY A 397 16.49 15.23 -6.52
CA GLY A 397 16.59 14.85 -7.93
C GLY A 397 17.17 13.45 -8.14
N VAL A 398 16.44 12.65 -8.92
CA VAL A 398 16.87 11.32 -9.35
C VAL A 398 17.91 11.44 -10.46
N VAL A 399 18.99 10.66 -10.37
CA VAL A 399 20.04 10.59 -11.41
C VAL A 399 20.12 9.24 -12.10
N ALA A 400 19.69 8.16 -11.45
CA ALA A 400 19.65 6.84 -12.07
C ALA A 400 18.56 5.96 -11.45
N ILE A 401 18.02 5.06 -12.26
CA ILE A 401 17.12 3.99 -11.87
C ILE A 401 17.64 2.71 -12.51
N GLU A 402 17.71 1.65 -11.72
CA GLU A 402 18.06 0.29 -12.15
C GLU A 402 16.95 -0.63 -11.65
N GLY A 403 16.49 -1.58 -12.45
CA GLY A 403 15.45 -2.48 -11.97
C GLY A 403 15.30 -3.78 -12.74
N VAL A 404 14.94 -4.81 -11.98
CA VAL A 404 14.42 -6.09 -12.49
C VAL A 404 12.90 -5.98 -12.41
N MET A 405 12.25 -5.95 -13.57
CA MET A 405 10.85 -5.53 -13.67
C MET A 405 9.97 -6.43 -14.54
N ASN A 406 10.44 -7.65 -14.85
CA ASN A 406 9.72 -8.63 -15.66
C ASN A 406 9.75 -10.02 -15.00
N GLY A 407 8.60 -10.44 -14.48
CA GLY A 407 8.47 -11.70 -13.75
C GLY A 407 8.65 -12.95 -14.62
N THR A 408 8.17 -12.91 -15.86
CA THR A 408 8.36 -13.99 -16.83
C THR A 408 9.85 -14.27 -17.05
N CYS A 409 10.65 -13.23 -17.26
CA CYS A 409 12.10 -13.35 -17.42
C CYS A 409 12.80 -13.88 -16.15
N ASN A 410 12.36 -13.46 -14.96
CA ASN A 410 12.88 -14.00 -13.70
C ASN A 410 12.65 -15.50 -13.59
N PHE A 411 11.44 -15.95 -13.94
CA PHE A 411 11.08 -17.36 -13.91
C PHE A 411 11.93 -18.17 -14.91
N LEU A 412 12.02 -17.71 -16.16
CA LEU A 412 12.80 -18.39 -17.20
C LEU A 412 14.28 -18.53 -16.81
N LEU A 413 14.90 -17.46 -16.30
CA LEU A 413 16.30 -17.51 -15.85
C LEU A 413 16.51 -18.47 -14.67
N SER A 414 15.52 -18.61 -13.80
CA SER A 414 15.55 -19.56 -12.67
C SER A 414 15.46 -21.02 -13.15
N ARG A 415 14.61 -21.32 -14.12
CA ARG A 415 14.51 -22.67 -14.73
C ARG A 415 15.77 -23.05 -15.50
N LEU A 416 16.37 -22.10 -16.23
CA LEU A 416 17.64 -22.33 -16.92
C LEU A 416 18.79 -22.57 -15.93
N ALA A 417 18.77 -21.93 -14.76
CA ALA A 417 19.73 -22.18 -13.68
C ALA A 417 19.65 -23.61 -13.13
N GLU A 418 18.45 -24.17 -13.03
CA GLU A 418 18.19 -25.56 -12.64
C GLU A 418 18.60 -26.56 -13.73
N GLY A 419 18.81 -26.09 -14.96
CA GLY A 419 19.37 -26.86 -16.06
C GLY A 419 18.40 -27.26 -17.16
N GLY A 420 17.17 -26.75 -17.14
CA GLY A 420 16.21 -26.91 -18.24
C GLY A 420 16.67 -26.18 -19.52
N SER A 421 16.06 -26.56 -20.65
CA SER A 421 16.18 -25.81 -21.90
C SER A 421 15.31 -24.54 -21.89
N PHE A 422 15.57 -23.63 -22.84
CA PHE A 422 14.79 -22.40 -22.97
C PHE A 422 13.33 -22.72 -23.34
N GLU A 423 13.13 -23.67 -24.24
CA GLU A 423 11.83 -24.12 -24.72
C GLU A 423 11.01 -24.77 -23.60
N GLU A 424 11.63 -25.63 -22.79
CA GLU A 424 10.97 -26.23 -21.61
C GLU A 424 10.59 -25.16 -20.58
N ALA A 425 11.48 -24.20 -20.30
CA ALA A 425 11.20 -23.12 -19.38
C ALA A 425 10.03 -22.25 -19.84
N VAL A 426 9.94 -21.94 -21.14
CA VAL A 426 8.80 -21.21 -21.73
C VAL A 426 7.51 -22.02 -21.63
N ALA A 427 7.55 -23.31 -21.97
CA ALA A 427 6.37 -24.18 -21.88
C ALA A 427 5.86 -24.30 -20.43
N GLU A 428 6.75 -24.40 -19.45
CA GLU A 428 6.40 -24.41 -18.04
C GLU A 428 5.83 -23.06 -17.58
N ALA A 429 6.45 -21.94 -17.98
CA ALA A 429 5.94 -20.60 -17.70
C ALA A 429 4.52 -20.40 -18.24
N GLN A 430 4.23 -20.92 -19.44
CA GLN A 430 2.89 -20.87 -20.03
C GLN A 430 1.89 -21.73 -19.27
N ALA A 431 2.28 -22.96 -18.88
CA ALA A 431 1.43 -23.84 -18.10
C ALA A 431 1.07 -23.27 -16.72
N LEU A 432 2.01 -22.54 -16.10
CA LEU A 432 1.83 -21.86 -14.82
C LEU A 432 1.19 -20.47 -14.95
N GLY A 433 0.97 -19.98 -16.18
CA GLY A 433 0.37 -18.67 -16.44
C GLY A 433 1.30 -17.47 -16.20
N PHE A 434 2.63 -17.70 -16.10
CA PHE A 434 3.63 -16.63 -16.12
C PHE A 434 3.80 -16.03 -17.52
N ALA A 435 3.66 -16.82 -18.57
CA ALA A 435 3.83 -16.39 -19.96
C ALA A 435 2.56 -16.61 -20.78
N GLU A 436 2.29 -15.69 -21.71
CA GLU A 436 1.25 -15.87 -22.73
C GLU A 436 1.69 -16.86 -23.83
N ALA A 437 0.76 -17.24 -24.71
CA ALA A 437 1.05 -18.14 -25.83
C ALA A 437 2.18 -17.60 -26.74
N ASP A 438 2.23 -16.28 -26.94
CA ASP A 438 3.39 -15.59 -27.50
C ASP A 438 4.11 -14.77 -26.41
N PRO A 439 5.27 -15.23 -25.90
CA PRO A 439 6.00 -14.56 -24.82
C PRO A 439 6.96 -13.47 -25.32
N SER A 440 6.93 -13.10 -26.61
CA SER A 440 7.93 -12.20 -27.21
C SER A 440 7.99 -10.83 -26.52
N THR A 441 6.85 -10.32 -26.06
CA THR A 441 6.79 -9.05 -25.32
C THR A 441 7.66 -9.07 -24.05
N ASP A 442 7.70 -10.19 -23.34
CA ASP A 442 8.53 -10.35 -22.15
C ASP A 442 9.98 -10.71 -22.51
N VAL A 443 10.14 -11.79 -23.27
CA VAL A 443 11.42 -12.42 -23.58
C VAL A 443 12.36 -11.49 -24.34
N ASP A 444 11.83 -10.71 -25.28
CA ASP A 444 12.61 -9.80 -26.12
C ASP A 444 12.73 -8.39 -25.50
N GLY A 445 12.29 -8.23 -24.24
CA GLY A 445 12.52 -7.04 -23.41
C GLY A 445 11.60 -5.85 -23.72
N HIS A 446 10.51 -6.06 -24.47
CA HIS A 446 9.56 -5.00 -24.80
C HIS A 446 8.80 -4.50 -23.56
N ASP A 447 8.30 -5.41 -22.72
CA ASP A 447 7.61 -5.06 -21.47
C ASP A 447 8.51 -4.23 -20.53
N ALA A 448 9.76 -4.66 -20.35
CA ALA A 448 10.72 -3.93 -19.53
C ALA A 448 11.05 -2.55 -20.13
N ALA A 449 11.14 -2.43 -21.45
CA ALA A 449 11.38 -1.15 -22.11
C ALA A 449 10.18 -0.19 -21.99
N ASP A 450 8.94 -0.69 -22.10
CA ASP A 450 7.74 0.11 -21.88
C ASP A 450 7.73 0.67 -20.45
N LYS A 451 7.95 -0.19 -19.44
CA LYS A 451 8.07 0.22 -18.03
C LYS A 451 9.18 1.24 -17.82
N LEU A 452 10.35 0.99 -18.39
CA LEU A 452 11.51 1.87 -18.29
C LEU A 452 11.27 3.23 -18.97
N SER A 453 10.51 3.27 -20.07
CA SER A 453 10.16 4.51 -20.76
C SER A 453 9.30 5.43 -19.88
N LEU A 454 8.32 4.84 -19.18
CA LEU A 454 7.45 5.55 -18.23
C LEU A 454 8.24 6.01 -16.99
N LEU A 455 9.15 5.17 -16.48
CA LEU A 455 10.04 5.52 -15.37
C LEU A 455 10.98 6.67 -15.74
N ALA A 456 11.59 6.63 -16.92
CA ALA A 456 12.48 7.69 -17.39
C ALA A 456 11.73 9.03 -17.52
N ARG A 457 10.50 9.00 -18.04
CA ARG A 457 9.62 10.18 -18.09
C ARG A 457 9.32 10.71 -16.70
N ARG A 458 8.92 9.84 -15.76
CA ARG A 458 8.61 10.23 -14.38
C ARG A 458 9.81 10.82 -13.65
N ALA A 459 10.99 10.20 -13.79
CA ALA A 459 12.22 10.57 -13.11
C ALA A 459 12.88 11.82 -13.68
N PHE A 460 12.96 11.91 -15.01
CA PHE A 460 13.80 12.89 -15.69
C PHE A 460 13.02 13.94 -16.49
N GLY A 461 11.70 13.77 -16.65
CA GLY A 461 10.86 14.69 -17.44
C GLY A 461 11.20 14.69 -18.93
N VAL A 462 11.85 13.63 -19.45
CA VAL A 462 12.28 13.55 -20.84
C VAL A 462 11.37 12.58 -21.60
N PRO A 463 10.84 12.96 -22.77
CA PRO A 463 10.09 12.04 -23.61
C PRO A 463 11.02 10.96 -24.16
N LEU A 464 10.79 9.72 -23.75
CA LEU A 464 11.51 8.54 -24.20
C LEU A 464 10.51 7.55 -24.79
N SER A 465 10.69 7.18 -26.05
CA SER A 465 9.93 6.11 -26.70
C SER A 465 10.58 4.77 -26.39
N ALA A 466 9.79 3.78 -25.98
CA ALA A 466 10.24 2.41 -25.73
C ALA A 466 10.89 1.74 -26.96
N ALA A 467 10.53 2.19 -28.18
CA ALA A 467 11.14 1.73 -29.42
C ALA A 467 12.62 2.15 -29.55
N ARG A 468 13.03 3.25 -28.92
CA ARG A 468 14.41 3.77 -28.95
C ARG A 468 15.31 3.17 -27.87
N ILE A 469 14.75 2.42 -26.93
CA ILE A 469 15.49 1.74 -25.87
C ILE A 469 16.11 0.48 -26.46
N ARG A 470 17.43 0.33 -26.32
CA ARG A 470 18.13 -0.90 -26.70
C ARG A 470 17.69 -2.04 -25.77
N LYS A 471 17.34 -3.19 -26.34
CA LYS A 471 16.79 -4.35 -25.62
C LYS A 471 17.59 -5.61 -25.96
N ALA A 472 18.01 -6.35 -24.94
CA ALA A 472 18.57 -7.68 -25.09
C ALA A 472 17.46 -8.74 -24.95
N SER A 473 17.49 -9.76 -25.82
CA SER A 473 16.55 -10.88 -25.78
C SER A 473 17.08 -12.02 -24.91
N LEU A 474 16.22 -12.62 -24.10
CA LEU A 474 16.56 -13.82 -23.34
C LEU A 474 16.80 -15.04 -24.23
N ARG A 475 16.36 -15.03 -25.49
CA ARG A 475 16.56 -16.15 -26.43
C ARG A 475 18.04 -16.43 -26.70
N THR A 476 18.92 -15.44 -26.49
CA THR A 476 20.37 -15.61 -26.65
C THR A 476 21.04 -16.21 -25.41
N VAL A 477 20.30 -16.41 -24.31
CA VAL A 477 20.83 -16.96 -23.05
C VAL A 477 20.76 -18.48 -23.10
N SER A 478 21.87 -19.14 -22.75
CA SER A 478 21.93 -20.60 -22.66
C SER A 478 22.01 -21.05 -21.20
N ALA A 479 21.51 -22.26 -20.91
CA ALA A 479 21.69 -22.89 -19.60
C ALA A 479 23.17 -22.97 -19.18
N ARG A 480 24.08 -23.16 -20.15
CA ARG A 480 25.53 -23.13 -19.93
C ARG A 480 26.00 -21.77 -19.40
N SER A 481 25.53 -20.67 -20.00
CA SER A 481 25.89 -19.31 -19.55
C SER A 481 25.36 -18.99 -18.15
N VAL A 482 24.14 -19.44 -17.82
CA VAL A 482 23.55 -19.27 -16.49
C VAL A 482 24.35 -20.07 -15.45
N LYS A 483 24.66 -21.34 -15.74
CA LYS A 483 25.47 -22.19 -14.86
C LYS A 483 26.89 -21.67 -14.66
N ALA A 484 27.50 -21.10 -15.70
CA ALA A 484 28.81 -20.46 -15.60
C ALA A 484 28.77 -19.24 -14.65
N ALA A 485 27.74 -18.38 -14.76
CA ALA A 485 27.57 -17.27 -13.83
C ALA A 485 27.39 -17.75 -12.38
N LEU A 486 26.60 -18.80 -12.15
CA LEU A 486 26.39 -19.39 -10.82
C LEU A 486 27.68 -19.94 -10.21
N ALA A 487 28.53 -20.58 -11.02
CA ALA A 487 29.84 -21.07 -10.57
C ALA A 487 30.78 -19.93 -10.12
N GLU A 488 30.55 -18.71 -10.60
CA GLU A 488 31.27 -17.49 -10.16
C GLU A 488 30.57 -16.75 -9.01
N GLY A 489 29.53 -17.33 -8.40
CA GLY A 489 28.75 -16.65 -7.35
C GLY A 489 27.89 -15.51 -7.88
N LYS A 490 27.44 -15.58 -9.14
CA LYS A 490 26.58 -14.59 -9.79
C LYS A 490 25.29 -15.21 -10.31
N VAL A 491 24.26 -14.38 -10.50
CA VAL A 491 22.99 -14.76 -11.13
C VAL A 491 22.71 -13.85 -12.32
N LEU A 492 22.16 -14.42 -13.40
CA LEU A 492 21.70 -13.63 -14.53
C LEU A 492 20.35 -12.97 -14.22
N LYS A 493 20.21 -11.70 -14.59
CA LYS A 493 18.96 -10.93 -14.50
C LYS A 493 18.76 -10.06 -15.75
N GLN A 494 17.51 -9.86 -16.15
CA GLN A 494 17.15 -8.81 -17.10
C GLN A 494 16.99 -7.49 -16.33
N ILE A 495 17.84 -6.50 -16.63
CA ILE A 495 17.90 -5.24 -15.91
C ILE A 495 17.57 -4.11 -16.89
N GLY A 496 16.55 -3.32 -16.53
CA GLY A 496 16.31 -2.01 -17.13
C GLY A 496 17.12 -0.96 -16.39
N ARG A 497 17.89 -0.15 -17.10
CA ARG A 497 18.67 0.97 -16.54
C ARG A 497 18.31 2.25 -17.26
N CYS A 498 18.06 3.32 -16.51
CA CYS A 498 18.05 4.66 -17.07
C CYS A 498 18.81 5.62 -16.18
N ALA A 499 19.67 6.45 -16.77
CA ALA A 499 20.52 7.37 -16.03
C ALA A 499 20.70 8.67 -16.80
N ARG A 500 20.75 9.78 -16.05
CA ARG A 500 21.13 11.08 -16.59
C ARG A 500 22.66 11.19 -16.59
N GLY A 501 23.24 11.33 -17.77
CA GLY A 501 24.66 11.57 -17.98
C GLY A 501 25.10 12.98 -17.54
N ALA A 502 26.41 13.19 -17.47
CA ALA A 502 27.00 14.49 -17.13
C ALA A 502 26.70 15.57 -18.20
N ASP A 503 26.43 15.14 -19.43
CA ASP A 503 25.97 15.98 -20.56
C ASP A 503 24.47 16.36 -20.46
N GLY A 504 23.78 15.89 -19.42
CA GLY A 504 22.35 16.13 -19.20
C GLY A 504 21.43 15.20 -19.99
N LEU A 505 21.98 14.37 -20.90
CA LEU A 505 21.22 13.41 -21.69
C LEU A 505 20.81 12.20 -20.84
N VAL A 506 19.70 11.56 -21.20
CA VAL A 506 19.23 10.35 -20.52
C VAL A 506 19.55 9.15 -21.40
N ALA A 507 20.39 8.23 -20.90
CA ALA A 507 20.62 6.94 -21.51
C ALA A 507 19.68 5.91 -20.89
N ALA A 508 19.17 4.99 -21.70
CA ALA A 508 18.32 3.89 -21.24
C ALA A 508 18.60 2.60 -22.01
N SER A 509 18.61 1.47 -21.30
CA SER A 509 18.80 0.13 -21.89
C SER A 509 18.10 -0.95 -21.06
N VAL A 510 17.79 -2.06 -21.71
CA VAL A 510 17.37 -3.32 -21.10
C VAL A 510 18.39 -4.38 -21.48
N GLU A 511 19.11 -4.91 -20.51
CA GLU A 511 20.25 -5.81 -20.71
C GLU A 511 20.15 -7.06 -19.84
N ILE A 512 20.87 -8.12 -20.21
CA ILE A 512 20.99 -9.33 -19.40
C ILE A 512 22.37 -9.32 -18.77
N GLU A 513 22.42 -9.24 -17.45
CA GLU A 513 23.64 -9.01 -16.70
C GLU A 513 23.83 -10.08 -15.62
N ALA A 514 25.09 -10.46 -15.37
CA ALA A 514 25.47 -11.32 -14.26
C ALA A 514 25.76 -10.47 -13.01
N LEU A 515 24.88 -10.55 -12.02
CA LEU A 515 25.00 -9.83 -10.76
C LEU A 515 25.56 -10.74 -9.65
N PRO A 516 26.42 -10.25 -8.75
CA PRO A 516 26.73 -10.95 -7.51
C PRO A 516 25.47 -11.37 -6.75
N VAL A 517 25.47 -12.53 -6.09
CA VAL A 517 24.30 -13.06 -5.37
C VAL A 517 23.81 -12.15 -4.23
N ASP A 518 24.70 -11.34 -3.66
CA ASP A 518 24.41 -10.36 -2.61
C ASP A 518 23.97 -9.00 -3.16
N HIS A 519 23.99 -8.81 -4.50
CA HIS A 519 23.50 -7.58 -5.11
C HIS A 519 21.99 -7.43 -4.85
N PRO A 520 21.48 -6.24 -4.49
CA PRO A 520 20.08 -6.11 -4.08
C PRO A 520 19.04 -6.54 -5.14
N LEU A 521 19.36 -6.32 -6.43
CA LEU A 521 18.54 -6.78 -7.56
C LEU A 521 18.63 -8.29 -7.84
N ALA A 522 19.69 -8.97 -7.41
CA ALA A 522 19.89 -10.40 -7.65
C ALA A 522 18.83 -11.26 -6.95
N GLY A 523 18.30 -10.79 -5.82
CA GLY A 523 17.29 -11.52 -5.05
C GLY A 523 15.89 -11.52 -5.66
N ALA A 524 15.63 -10.81 -6.76
CA ALA A 524 14.31 -10.79 -7.40
C ALA A 524 13.91 -12.21 -7.84
N ARG A 525 12.78 -12.73 -7.35
CA ARG A 525 12.27 -14.07 -7.69
C ARG A 525 10.86 -13.98 -8.24
N ASP A 526 10.54 -14.90 -9.16
CA ASP A 526 9.20 -15.02 -9.73
C ASP A 526 8.64 -13.66 -10.20
N GLU A 527 7.43 -13.29 -9.80
CA GLU A 527 6.80 -12.01 -10.12
C GLU A 527 7.36 -10.80 -9.38
N GLU A 528 8.37 -10.94 -8.51
CA GLU A 528 8.93 -9.82 -7.75
C GLU A 528 9.66 -8.83 -8.66
N ASN A 529 9.29 -7.55 -8.51
CA ASN A 529 10.02 -6.43 -9.07
C ASN A 529 10.93 -5.81 -8.02
N ARG A 530 12.16 -5.50 -8.41
CA ARG A 530 13.13 -4.78 -7.56
C ARG A 530 13.72 -3.60 -8.30
N PHE A 531 13.79 -2.45 -7.62
CA PHE A 531 14.36 -1.23 -8.15
C PHE A 531 15.38 -0.63 -7.19
N LEU A 532 16.40 0.01 -7.76
CA LEU A 532 17.35 0.88 -7.09
C LEU A 532 17.23 2.27 -7.71
N VAL A 533 16.89 3.27 -6.89
CA VAL A 533 16.77 4.66 -7.31
C VAL A 533 17.89 5.46 -6.66
N ARG A 534 18.78 6.05 -7.47
CA ARG A 534 19.92 6.83 -7.01
C ARG A 534 19.63 8.32 -7.14
N GLN A 535 19.82 9.06 -6.04
CA GLN A 535 19.73 10.51 -5.99
C GLN A 535 21.07 11.17 -6.29
N ARG A 536 21.04 12.48 -6.58
CA ARG A 536 22.23 13.27 -6.92
C ARG A 536 23.29 13.31 -5.81
N ASP A 537 22.88 13.18 -4.56
CA ASP A 537 23.77 13.15 -3.39
C ASP A 537 24.41 11.78 -3.13
N GLY A 538 24.13 10.78 -3.98
CA GLY A 538 24.67 9.43 -3.88
C GLY A 538 23.81 8.46 -3.07
N ARG A 539 22.73 8.92 -2.41
CA ARG A 539 21.81 8.00 -1.70
C ARG A 539 21.13 7.07 -2.69
N VAL A 540 21.00 5.80 -2.29
CA VAL A 540 20.34 4.75 -3.06
C VAL A 540 19.14 4.24 -2.28
N HIS A 541 17.99 4.22 -2.94
CA HIS A 541 16.72 3.78 -2.38
C HIS A 541 16.30 2.47 -3.03
N ALA A 542 16.08 1.45 -2.20
CA ALA A 542 15.62 0.14 -2.61
C ALA A 542 14.08 0.07 -2.55
N VAL A 543 13.43 -0.31 -3.65
CA VAL A 543 11.97 -0.43 -3.73
C VAL A 543 11.61 -1.79 -4.31
N TYR A 544 11.06 -2.67 -3.48
CA TYR A 544 10.74 -4.06 -3.85
C TYR A 544 9.26 -4.36 -3.59
N GLY A 545 8.73 -5.33 -4.33
CA GLY A 545 7.34 -5.79 -4.17
C GLY A 545 6.92 -6.67 -5.34
N LYS A 546 5.69 -7.17 -5.29
CA LYS A 546 5.16 -7.98 -6.39
C LYS A 546 4.84 -7.12 -7.61
N GLY A 547 5.44 -7.51 -8.74
CA GLY A 547 5.37 -6.84 -10.03
C GLY A 547 4.18 -7.15 -10.91
N ALA A 548 3.44 -8.21 -10.58
CA ALA A 548 2.29 -8.70 -11.32
C ALA A 548 1.32 -9.44 -10.37
N GLY A 549 0.23 -9.91 -10.94
CA GLY A 549 -0.81 -10.65 -10.23
C GLY A 549 -2.03 -9.79 -9.91
N ARG A 550 -3.16 -10.48 -9.71
CA ARG A 550 -4.48 -9.87 -9.49
C ARG A 550 -4.45 -8.83 -8.38
N TRP A 551 -4.05 -9.25 -7.18
CA TRP A 551 -4.19 -8.45 -5.97
C TRP A 551 -3.17 -7.31 -5.85
N PRO A 552 -1.87 -7.51 -6.16
CA PRO A 552 -0.92 -6.39 -6.17
C PRO A 552 -1.31 -5.28 -7.15
N THR A 553 -1.71 -5.65 -8.37
CA THR A 553 -2.09 -4.68 -9.41
C THR A 553 -3.41 -3.97 -9.07
N ALA A 554 -4.42 -4.72 -8.59
CA ALA A 554 -5.69 -4.14 -8.16
C ALA A 554 -5.53 -3.20 -6.97
N ALA A 555 -4.64 -3.54 -6.02
CA ALA A 555 -4.32 -2.68 -4.89
C ALA A 555 -3.66 -1.37 -5.31
N ALA A 556 -2.68 -1.42 -6.22
CA ALA A 556 -2.07 -0.21 -6.77
C ALA A 556 -3.06 0.66 -7.54
N LEU A 557 -3.94 0.05 -8.34
CA LEU A 557 -4.96 0.79 -9.08
C LEU A 557 -6.00 1.41 -8.13
N PHE A 558 -6.46 0.68 -7.11
CA PHE A 558 -7.37 1.22 -6.11
C PHE A 558 -6.72 2.29 -5.22
N GLY A 559 -5.40 2.18 -4.96
CA GLY A 559 -4.63 3.24 -4.32
C GLY A 559 -4.71 4.57 -5.08
N ASP A 560 -4.63 4.54 -6.42
CA ASP A 560 -4.79 5.74 -7.26
C ASP A 560 -6.22 6.30 -7.17
N VAL A 561 -7.23 5.43 -7.10
CA VAL A 561 -8.64 5.84 -6.89
C VAL A 561 -8.78 6.57 -5.55
N MET A 562 -8.21 6.02 -4.48
CA MET A 562 -8.29 6.63 -3.15
C MET A 562 -7.46 7.92 -3.04
N ASP A 563 -6.32 8.03 -3.73
CA ASP A 563 -5.54 9.27 -3.84
C ASP A 563 -6.34 10.37 -4.53
N LEU A 564 -7.04 10.02 -5.62
CA LEU A 564 -7.96 10.94 -6.30
C LEU A 564 -9.10 11.36 -5.38
N GLN A 565 -9.76 10.41 -4.70
CA GLN A 565 -10.86 10.68 -3.77
C GLN A 565 -10.46 11.72 -2.72
N ARG A 566 -9.31 11.51 -2.06
CA ARG A 566 -8.80 12.43 -1.03
C ARG A 566 -8.51 13.82 -1.60
N ARG A 567 -7.92 13.88 -2.79
CA ARG A 567 -7.61 15.15 -3.44
C ARG A 567 -8.87 15.94 -3.79
N LEU A 568 -9.89 15.27 -4.35
CA LEU A 568 -11.17 15.91 -4.67
C LEU A 568 -11.89 16.40 -3.42
N ALA A 569 -11.87 15.63 -2.32
CA ALA A 569 -12.41 16.08 -1.04
C ALA A 569 -11.71 17.37 -0.55
N ALA A 570 -10.38 17.41 -0.60
CA ALA A 570 -9.61 18.60 -0.21
C ALA A 570 -9.88 19.81 -1.12
N GLU A 571 -9.96 19.62 -2.44
CA GLU A 571 -10.27 20.66 -3.41
C GLU A 571 -11.69 21.24 -3.20
N ALA A 572 -12.67 20.40 -2.88
CA ALA A 572 -14.05 20.82 -2.61
C ALA A 572 -14.15 21.73 -1.38
N GLN A 573 -13.34 21.50 -0.35
CA GLN A 573 -13.30 22.34 0.85
C GLN A 573 -12.56 23.67 0.62
N ALA A 574 -11.53 23.68 -0.24
CA ALA A 574 -10.76 24.88 -0.57
C ALA A 574 -11.52 25.84 -1.53
N ALA A 575 -12.61 25.38 -2.16
CA ALA A 575 -13.39 26.20 -3.07
C ALA A 575 -13.99 27.41 -2.34
N PRO A 576 -13.82 28.65 -2.85
CA PRO A 576 -14.33 29.84 -2.19
C PRO A 576 -15.86 29.76 -2.07
N LEU A 577 -16.38 30.12 -0.89
CA LEU A 577 -17.80 30.31 -0.65
C LEU A 577 -18.38 31.22 -1.74
N LYS A 578 -19.21 30.67 -2.63
CA LYS A 578 -20.09 31.47 -3.48
C LYS A 578 -21.11 32.13 -2.56
N LEU A 579 -20.83 33.36 -2.14
CA LEU A 579 -21.86 34.23 -1.56
C LEU A 579 -22.91 34.45 -2.66
N SER A 580 -24.11 33.90 -2.46
CA SER A 580 -25.27 34.27 -3.25
C SER A 580 -25.50 35.78 -3.11
N ALA A 581 -25.57 36.49 -4.23
CA ALA A 581 -25.95 37.91 -4.26
C ALA A 581 -27.43 38.11 -3.86
#